data_AF-A0A9D6H2I3-F1
#
_entry.id   AF-A0A9D6H2I3-F1
#
_cell.length_a   1.000
_cell.length_b   1.000
_cell.length_c   1.000
_cell.angle_alpha   90.00
_cell.angle_beta   90.00
_cell.angle_gamma   90.00
#
_symmetry.space_group_name_H-M   'P 1'
#
loop_
_entity.id
_entity.type
_entity.pdbx_description
1 polymer ?
#
loop_
_entity_poly.entity_id
_entity_poly.type
_entity_poly.pdbx_seq_one_letter_code
_entity_poly.pdbx_strand_id
1 'polypeptide(L)'
;MHFWKFFLLAMLGSTAVAAAEPVTFATRLNAKFHHERCLSCHQFNSPQGRAYGSHRSRYLCSQCHRREVIGLPANSEWMAPNNMDFTGFTPAETCRLIKQRIGADPTGQKLAHHLLTDGRVRWALDSGMTPGGQKQAVPGGYVEWKRDVEDWIRDGMRCE
;
A
#
# COMPACT_ATOMS: atom_id res chain seq x y z
N MET A 1 -24.74 -68.10 25.73
CA MET A 1 -25.06 -66.81 25.08
C MET A 1 -24.19 -65.73 25.72
N HIS A 2 -23.03 -65.42 25.12
CA HIS A 2 -22.07 -64.45 25.65
C HIS A 2 -22.29 -63.10 24.95
N PHE A 3 -22.77 -62.11 25.71
CA PHE A 3 -22.92 -60.72 25.26
C PHE A 3 -21.61 -59.96 25.49
N TRP A 4 -20.87 -59.68 24.42
CA TRP A 4 -19.69 -58.82 24.43
C TRP A 4 -20.16 -57.35 24.39
N LYS A 5 -19.98 -56.62 25.50
CA LYS A 5 -20.17 -55.16 25.53
C LYS A 5 -18.94 -54.49 24.91
N PHE A 6 -19.07 -53.99 23.69
CA PHE A 6 -18.10 -53.06 23.11
C PHE A 6 -18.31 -51.67 23.75
N PHE A 7 -17.34 -51.25 24.56
CA PHE A 7 -17.22 -49.86 25.00
C PHE A 7 -16.53 -49.06 23.88
N LEU A 8 -17.29 -48.26 23.15
CA LEU A 8 -16.75 -47.28 22.21
C LEU A 8 -16.34 -46.03 23.00
N LEU A 9 -15.03 -45.83 23.16
CA LEU A 9 -14.45 -44.60 23.70
C LEU A 9 -14.43 -43.55 22.57
N ALA A 10 -15.32 -42.56 22.63
CA ALA A 10 -15.34 -41.45 21.68
C ALA A 10 -14.21 -40.46 22.03
N MET A 11 -13.15 -40.44 21.22
CA MET A 11 -12.11 -39.41 21.25
C MET A 11 -12.68 -38.11 20.68
N LEU A 12 -12.98 -37.14 21.54
CA LEU A 12 -13.26 -35.76 21.16
C LEU A 12 -11.92 -35.08 20.81
N GLY A 13 -11.57 -35.07 19.53
CA GLY A 13 -10.43 -34.32 19.02
C GLY A 13 -10.76 -32.82 18.95
N SER A 14 -10.20 -32.01 19.85
CA SER A 14 -10.23 -30.56 19.74
C SER A 14 -9.31 -30.11 18.61
N THR A 15 -9.88 -29.70 17.47
CA THR A 15 -9.12 -29.01 16.42
C THR A 15 -8.87 -27.58 16.87
N ALA A 16 -7.64 -27.28 17.30
CA ALA A 16 -7.21 -25.90 17.48
C ALA A 16 -7.23 -25.20 16.11
N VAL A 17 -8.09 -24.19 15.96
CA VAL A 17 -8.08 -23.31 14.80
C VAL A 17 -6.82 -22.46 14.90
N ALA A 18 -5.83 -22.71 14.04
CA ALA A 18 -4.65 -21.86 13.97
C ALA A 18 -5.09 -20.43 13.63
N ALA A 19 -4.73 -19.46 14.47
CA ALA A 19 -4.94 -18.06 14.17
C ALA A 19 -4.12 -17.70 12.92
N ALA A 20 -4.73 -16.99 11.96
CA ALA A 20 -4.01 -16.52 10.78
C ALA A 20 -2.87 -15.59 11.20
N GLU A 21 -1.71 -15.73 10.57
CA GLU A 21 -0.57 -14.84 10.79
C GLU A 21 -0.97 -13.38 10.47
N PRO A 22 -0.56 -12.41 11.32
CA PRO A 22 -0.87 -11.00 11.09
C PRO A 22 -0.32 -10.49 9.75
N VAL A 23 -1.08 -9.62 9.10
CA VAL A 23 -0.65 -8.91 7.90
C VAL A 23 0.40 -7.86 8.25
N THR A 24 1.50 -7.86 7.50
CA THR A 24 2.60 -6.90 7.65
C THR A 24 2.76 -6.06 6.39
N PHE A 25 3.35 -4.88 6.55
CA PHE A 25 3.67 -4.01 5.42
C PHE A 25 4.58 -4.74 4.42
N ALA A 26 5.60 -5.44 4.92
CA ALA A 26 6.57 -6.15 4.09
C ALA A 26 5.92 -7.19 3.18
N THR A 27 4.91 -7.92 3.66
CA THR A 27 4.29 -9.03 2.94
C THR A 27 3.16 -8.59 2.00
N ARG A 28 2.40 -7.54 2.34
CA ARG A 28 1.20 -7.16 1.57
C ARG A 28 1.29 -5.84 0.82
N LEU A 29 2.02 -4.85 1.34
CA LEU A 29 1.98 -3.49 0.81
C LEU A 29 3.29 -3.06 0.15
N ASN A 30 4.44 -3.58 0.59
CA ASN A 30 5.74 -3.10 0.12
C ASN A 30 5.91 -3.14 -1.40
N ALA A 31 5.53 -4.24 -2.04
CA ALA A 31 5.63 -4.37 -3.50
C ALA A 31 4.76 -3.33 -4.24
N LYS A 32 3.60 -2.97 -3.66
CA LYS A 32 2.71 -1.96 -4.24
C LYS A 32 3.25 -0.54 -4.03
N PHE A 33 3.81 -0.24 -2.87
CA PHE A 33 4.49 1.03 -2.60
C PHE A 33 5.74 1.24 -3.46
N HIS A 34 6.43 0.16 -3.81
CA HIS A 34 7.57 0.17 -4.73
C HIS A 34 7.21 -0.09 -6.19
N HIS A 35 5.93 -0.11 -6.52
CA HIS A 35 5.51 -0.16 -7.92
C HIS A 35 5.89 1.16 -8.61
N GLU A 36 6.24 1.10 -9.90
CA GLU A 36 6.75 2.23 -10.68
C GLU A 36 5.82 3.47 -10.62
N ARG A 37 4.51 3.24 -10.48
CA ARG A 37 3.49 4.28 -10.35
C ARG A 37 3.59 5.08 -9.06
N CYS A 38 3.84 4.40 -7.95
CA CYS A 38 4.02 5.04 -6.64
C CYS A 38 5.39 5.74 -6.59
N LEU A 39 6.44 5.06 -7.08
CA LEU A 39 7.79 5.62 -7.15
C LEU A 39 7.92 6.82 -8.09
N SER A 40 6.99 7.00 -9.03
CA SER A 40 6.95 8.21 -9.87
C SER A 40 6.81 9.48 -9.03
N CYS A 41 6.16 9.43 -7.87
CA CYS A 41 6.10 10.55 -6.92
C CYS A 41 7.10 10.40 -5.78
N HIS A 42 7.35 9.17 -5.35
CA HIS A 42 8.17 8.85 -4.18
C HIS A 42 9.66 8.60 -4.48
N GLN A 43 10.14 8.85 -5.70
CA GLN A 43 11.57 8.82 -6.05
C GLN A 43 11.91 9.93 -7.04
N PHE A 44 11.42 11.12 -6.73
CA PHE A 44 11.46 12.24 -7.65
C PHE A 44 12.65 13.17 -7.40
N ASN A 45 13.15 13.23 -6.17
CA ASN A 45 14.20 14.18 -5.76
C ASN A 45 15.56 13.53 -5.49
N SER A 46 15.63 12.22 -5.31
CA SER A 46 16.90 11.49 -5.24
C SER A 46 17.57 11.39 -6.61
N PRO A 47 18.87 11.69 -6.79
CA PRO A 47 19.58 11.52 -8.07
C PRO A 47 19.52 10.11 -8.66
N GLN A 48 19.37 9.09 -7.81
CA GLN A 48 19.20 7.69 -8.18
C GLN A 48 17.72 7.28 -8.32
N GLY A 49 16.80 8.20 -7.99
CA GLY A 49 15.37 7.98 -8.01
C GLY A 49 14.81 7.88 -9.43
N ARG A 50 13.82 6.99 -9.61
CA ARG A 50 13.23 6.68 -10.91
C ARG A 50 12.79 7.92 -11.70
N ALA A 51 12.23 8.91 -11.03
CA ALA A 51 11.65 10.07 -11.69
C ALA A 51 12.60 11.28 -11.74
N TYR A 52 13.80 11.19 -11.18
CA TYR A 52 14.74 12.31 -11.07
C TYR A 52 15.14 12.93 -12.42
N GLY A 53 15.39 12.07 -13.42
CA GLY A 53 15.75 12.50 -14.78
C GLY A 53 14.55 12.78 -15.68
N SER A 54 13.33 12.48 -15.22
CA SER A 54 12.13 12.56 -16.06
C SER A 54 11.63 13.99 -16.27
N HIS A 55 12.06 14.95 -15.44
CA HIS A 55 11.61 16.34 -15.49
C HIS A 55 12.75 17.31 -15.14
N ARG A 56 12.91 18.38 -15.94
CA ARG A 56 13.82 19.49 -15.60
C ARG A 56 13.27 20.39 -14.48
N SER A 57 11.93 20.58 -14.43
CA SER A 57 11.27 21.44 -13.44
C SER A 57 10.50 20.60 -12.43
N ARG A 58 11.19 20.22 -11.36
CA ARG A 58 10.76 19.16 -10.43
C ARG A 58 9.61 19.50 -9.48
N TYR A 59 9.22 20.77 -9.41
CA TYR A 59 8.21 21.28 -8.50
C TYR A 59 6.87 21.58 -9.20
N LEU A 60 6.76 21.28 -10.50
CA LEU A 60 5.65 21.69 -11.35
C LEU A 60 4.74 20.54 -11.78
N CYS A 61 4.63 19.49 -10.95
CA CYS A 61 3.83 18.30 -11.24
C CYS A 61 2.42 18.67 -11.70
N SER A 62 1.73 19.52 -10.96
CA SER A 62 0.35 19.93 -11.23
C SER A 62 0.16 20.75 -12.51
N GLN A 63 1.21 21.37 -13.06
CA GLN A 63 1.11 22.13 -14.31
C GLN A 63 0.92 21.21 -15.53
N CYS A 64 1.62 20.07 -15.55
CA CYS A 64 1.53 19.10 -16.64
C CYS A 64 0.59 17.93 -16.31
N HIS A 65 0.58 17.47 -15.06
CA HIS A 65 -0.28 16.39 -14.57
C HIS A 65 -1.62 16.94 -14.08
N ARG A 66 -2.33 17.66 -14.96
CA ARG A 66 -3.68 18.18 -14.73
C ARG A 66 -4.76 17.15 -15.03
N ARG A 67 -5.95 17.33 -14.45
CA ARG A 67 -7.08 16.39 -14.58
C ARG A 67 -7.43 16.10 -16.04
N GLU A 68 -7.39 17.10 -16.89
CA GLU A 68 -7.79 16.99 -18.31
C GLU A 68 -6.76 16.24 -19.16
N VAL A 69 -5.52 16.10 -18.68
CA VAL A 69 -4.43 15.42 -19.42
C VAL A 69 -4.27 14.00 -18.96
N ILE A 70 -4.34 13.76 -17.65
CA ILE A 70 -4.02 12.45 -17.07
C ILE A 70 -5.18 11.80 -16.30
N GLY A 71 -6.36 12.41 -16.30
CA GLY A 71 -7.55 11.86 -15.66
C GLY A 71 -7.47 11.79 -14.13
N LEU A 72 -6.88 12.79 -13.46
CA LEU A 72 -6.86 12.82 -11.99
C LEU A 72 -8.28 12.84 -11.42
N PRO A 73 -8.63 11.92 -10.51
CA PRO A 73 -9.94 11.92 -9.87
C PRO A 73 -10.09 13.12 -8.89
N ALA A 74 -11.24 13.20 -8.22
CA ALA A 74 -11.41 14.11 -7.08
C ALA A 74 -10.35 13.84 -5.99
N ASN A 75 -10.14 14.81 -5.09
CA ASN A 75 -9.22 14.72 -3.95
C ASN A 75 -7.75 14.47 -4.35
N SER A 76 -7.28 15.09 -5.43
CA SER A 76 -5.91 14.91 -5.96
C SER A 76 -4.94 16.02 -5.55
N GLU A 77 -5.26 16.78 -4.50
CA GLU A 77 -4.48 17.93 -4.03
C GLU A 77 -3.21 17.49 -3.31
N TRP A 78 -3.26 16.39 -2.56
CA TRP A 78 -2.09 15.85 -1.88
C TRP A 78 -1.04 15.38 -2.89
N MET A 79 0.21 15.76 -2.65
CA MET A 79 1.38 15.33 -3.43
C MET A 79 2.45 14.84 -2.47
N ALA A 80 3.16 13.77 -2.85
CA ALA A 80 4.24 13.24 -2.06
C ALA A 80 5.28 14.34 -1.80
N PRO A 81 5.57 14.68 -0.53
CA PRO A 81 6.59 15.68 -0.22
C PRO A 81 7.99 15.13 -0.52
N ASN A 82 8.96 16.03 -0.74
CA ASN A 82 10.32 15.64 -1.10
C ASN A 82 11.02 14.73 -0.08
N ASN A 83 10.57 14.76 1.18
CA ASN A 83 11.10 13.95 2.28
C ASN A 83 10.37 12.60 2.46
N MET A 84 9.55 12.20 1.48
CA MET A 84 8.91 10.89 1.32
C MET A 84 9.53 10.12 0.14
N ASP A 85 10.86 10.08 0.09
CA ASP A 85 11.63 9.37 -0.93
C ASP A 85 11.90 7.92 -0.49
N PHE A 86 11.56 6.93 -1.32
CA PHE A 86 11.73 5.50 -1.04
C PHE A 86 12.97 4.90 -1.73
N THR A 87 13.85 5.71 -2.31
CA THR A 87 15.03 5.22 -3.02
C THR A 87 15.96 4.43 -2.10
N GLY A 88 16.16 3.15 -2.44
CA GLY A 88 17.06 2.26 -1.70
C GLY A 88 16.50 1.72 -0.38
N PHE A 89 15.22 1.98 -0.07
CA PHE A 89 14.66 1.57 1.22
C PHE A 89 14.23 0.11 1.19
N THR A 90 14.50 -0.58 2.30
CA THR A 90 13.92 -1.89 2.61
C THR A 90 12.43 -1.76 2.96
N PRO A 91 11.68 -2.88 3.03
CA PRO A 91 10.29 -2.84 3.47
C PRO A 91 10.10 -2.22 4.86
N ALA A 92 10.98 -2.56 5.80
CA ALA A 92 10.91 -2.05 7.17
C ALA A 92 11.21 -0.55 7.23
N GLU A 93 12.22 -0.07 6.49
CA GLU A 93 12.54 1.36 6.40
C GLU A 93 11.41 2.17 5.77
N THR A 94 10.80 1.64 4.70
CA THR A 94 9.66 2.28 4.03
C THR A 94 8.46 2.40 4.98
N CYS A 95 8.11 1.32 5.68
CA CYS A 95 7.05 1.33 6.68
C CYS A 95 7.31 2.34 7.80
N ARG A 96 8.53 2.36 8.35
CA ARG A 96 8.91 3.30 9.42
C ARG A 96 8.86 4.75 8.94
N LEU A 97 9.32 5.04 7.72
CA LEU A 97 9.23 6.37 7.12
C LEU A 97 7.77 6.82 6.98
N ILE A 98 6.89 5.97 6.45
CA ILE A 98 5.45 6.28 6.30
C ILE A 98 4.83 6.63 7.66
N LYS A 99 5.09 5.79 8.67
CA LYS A 99 4.59 5.99 10.05
C LYS A 99 5.17 7.24 10.70
N GLN A 100 6.45 7.54 10.45
CA GLN A 100 7.08 8.76 10.95
C GLN A 100 6.44 10.01 10.31
N ARG A 101 6.10 9.94 9.03
CA ARG A 101 5.65 11.09 8.23
C ARG A 101 4.16 11.39 8.39
N ILE A 102 3.33 10.38 8.69
CA ILE A 102 1.93 10.60 9.09
C ILE A 102 1.82 11.22 10.50
N GLY A 103 2.86 11.05 11.33
CA GLY A 103 2.90 11.54 12.71
C GLY A 103 2.10 10.66 13.67
N ALA A 104 1.60 11.24 14.76
CA ALA A 104 0.81 10.51 15.74
C ALA A 104 -0.52 10.00 15.14
N ASP A 105 -0.61 8.68 14.96
CA ASP A 105 -1.76 7.98 14.39
C ASP A 105 -1.90 6.56 15.00
N PRO A 106 -2.18 6.44 16.32
CA PRO A 106 -2.18 5.14 17.01
C PRO A 106 -3.23 4.16 16.49
N THR A 107 -4.30 4.65 15.87
CA THR A 107 -5.38 3.85 15.29
C THR A 107 -5.20 3.60 13.79
N GLY A 108 -4.21 4.22 13.15
CA GLY A 108 -4.00 4.16 11.71
C GLY A 108 -5.06 4.90 10.87
N GLN A 109 -5.98 5.65 11.49
CA GLN A 109 -7.10 6.27 10.77
C GLN A 109 -6.64 7.38 9.82
N LYS A 110 -5.62 8.16 10.19
CA LYS A 110 -5.08 9.20 9.29
C LYS A 110 -4.41 8.56 8.10
N LEU A 111 -3.63 7.51 8.35
CA LEU A 111 -2.97 6.76 7.30
C LEU A 111 -3.98 6.06 6.38
N ALA A 112 -5.02 5.43 6.95
CA ALA A 112 -6.12 4.85 6.19
C ALA A 112 -6.76 5.90 5.27
N HIS A 113 -7.11 7.06 5.82
CA HIS A 113 -7.75 8.12 5.07
C HIS A 113 -6.88 8.54 3.88
N HIS A 114 -5.60 8.80 4.12
CA HIS A 114 -4.64 9.13 3.07
C HIS A 114 -4.58 8.03 1.98
N LEU A 115 -4.33 6.77 2.37
CA LEU A 115 -4.13 5.68 1.42
C LEU A 115 -5.42 5.27 0.67
N LEU A 116 -6.60 5.51 1.25
CA LEU A 116 -7.87 5.04 0.69
C LEU A 116 -8.67 6.13 -0.03
N THR A 117 -8.38 7.41 0.23
CA THR A 117 -9.21 8.52 -0.28
C THR A 117 -8.46 9.51 -1.17
N ASP A 118 -7.13 9.55 -1.11
CA ASP A 118 -6.36 10.46 -1.95
C ASP A 118 -6.42 10.04 -3.42
N GLY A 119 -6.84 11.00 -4.25
CA GLY A 119 -7.07 10.82 -5.68
C GLY A 119 -5.82 10.42 -6.45
N ARG A 120 -4.63 10.85 -6.02
CA ARG A 120 -3.37 10.43 -6.66
C ARG A 120 -3.00 8.98 -6.37
N VAL A 121 -3.32 8.49 -5.18
CA VAL A 121 -3.20 7.06 -4.87
C VAL A 121 -4.17 6.30 -5.76
N ARG A 122 -5.43 6.74 -5.84
CA ARG A 122 -6.43 6.13 -6.73
C ARG A 122 -6.01 6.12 -8.20
N TRP A 123 -5.44 7.21 -8.70
CA TRP A 123 -4.93 7.31 -10.07
C TRP A 123 -3.80 6.32 -10.35
N ALA A 124 -2.90 6.10 -9.39
CA ALA A 124 -1.84 5.10 -9.52
C ALA A 124 -2.39 3.66 -9.57
N LEU A 125 -3.47 3.39 -8.83
CA LEU A 125 -4.11 2.08 -8.75
C LEU A 125 -4.97 1.75 -9.98
N ASP A 126 -5.61 2.74 -10.61
CA ASP A 126 -6.65 2.48 -11.62
C ASP A 126 -6.28 2.87 -13.05
N SER A 127 -5.61 4.01 -13.25
CA SER A 127 -5.48 4.60 -14.58
C SER A 127 -4.11 4.33 -15.20
N GLY A 128 -3.06 4.69 -14.47
CA GLY A 128 -1.70 4.67 -15.00
C GLY A 128 -1.45 5.68 -16.15
N MET A 129 -2.42 6.54 -16.51
CA MET A 129 -2.28 7.56 -17.55
C MET A 129 -1.20 8.57 -17.19
N THR A 130 -0.34 8.97 -18.13
CA THR A 130 0.64 10.05 -17.96
C THR A 130 0.58 10.99 -19.17
N PRO A 131 1.24 12.16 -19.15
CA PRO A 131 1.32 13.01 -20.34
C PRO A 131 1.98 12.29 -21.53
N GLY A 132 2.83 11.29 -21.28
CA GLY A 132 3.44 10.43 -22.30
C GLY A 132 2.62 9.18 -22.65
N GLY A 133 1.33 9.15 -22.31
CA GLY A 133 0.43 8.03 -22.55
C GLY A 133 0.26 7.09 -21.37
N GLN A 134 -0.58 6.07 -21.56
CA GLN A 134 -0.96 5.11 -20.53
C GLN A 134 0.21 4.17 -20.17
N LYS A 135 0.41 3.98 -18.86
CA LYS A 135 1.35 3.01 -18.29
C LYS A 135 0.59 2.02 -17.44
N GLN A 136 1.24 0.92 -17.08
CA GLN A 136 0.66 -0.09 -16.20
C GLN A 136 0.30 0.51 -14.83
N ALA A 137 -0.94 0.31 -14.40
CA ALA A 137 -1.38 0.64 -13.05
C ALA A 137 -0.85 -0.36 -12.02
N VAL A 138 -0.94 -0.05 -10.73
CA VAL A 138 -0.53 -1.01 -9.68
C VAL A 138 -1.39 -2.28 -9.78
N PRO A 139 -0.79 -3.48 -9.78
CA PRO A 139 -1.54 -4.74 -9.82
C PRO A 139 -2.58 -4.86 -8.68
N GLY A 140 -3.72 -5.49 -8.98
CA GLY A 140 -4.81 -5.71 -8.02
C GLY A 140 -5.81 -4.55 -7.90
N GLY A 141 -5.45 -3.34 -8.35
CA GLY A 141 -6.31 -2.17 -8.34
C GLY A 141 -6.80 -1.76 -6.94
N TYR A 142 -7.81 -0.90 -6.89
CA TYR A 142 -8.31 -0.34 -5.62
C TYR A 142 -8.92 -1.38 -4.66
N VAL A 143 -9.61 -2.40 -5.17
CA VAL A 143 -10.28 -3.39 -4.32
C VAL A 143 -9.25 -4.16 -3.48
N GLU A 144 -8.20 -4.66 -4.12
CA GLU A 144 -7.14 -5.38 -3.41
C GLU A 144 -6.33 -4.46 -2.51
N TRP A 145 -6.03 -3.24 -2.98
CA TRP A 145 -5.36 -2.22 -2.17
C TRP A 145 -6.13 -1.90 -0.89
N LYS A 146 -7.43 -1.65 -0.99
CA LYS A 146 -8.28 -1.34 0.15
C LYS A 146 -8.26 -2.47 1.18
N ARG A 147 -8.45 -3.71 0.72
CA ARG A 147 -8.36 -4.89 1.59
C ARG A 147 -7.02 -4.94 2.32
N ASP A 148 -5.90 -4.82 1.61
CA ASP A 148 -4.58 -4.97 2.20
C ASP A 148 -4.24 -3.83 3.19
N VAL A 149 -4.68 -2.61 2.91
CA VAL A 149 -4.53 -1.47 3.84
C VAL A 149 -5.38 -1.69 5.10
N GLU A 150 -6.64 -2.08 4.95
CA GLU A 150 -7.54 -2.32 6.07
C GLU A 150 -7.06 -3.48 6.96
N ASP A 151 -6.61 -4.57 6.35
CA ASP A 151 -6.03 -5.71 7.06
C ASP A 151 -4.76 -5.31 7.82
N TRP A 152 -3.85 -4.57 7.17
CA TRP A 152 -2.63 -4.10 7.81
C TRP A 152 -2.88 -3.17 8.99
N ILE A 153 -3.87 -2.28 8.87
CA ILE A 153 -4.25 -1.36 9.97
C ILE A 153 -4.89 -2.14 11.12
N ARG A 154 -5.81 -3.06 10.82
CA ARG A 154 -6.43 -3.95 11.81
C ARG A 154 -5.37 -4.74 12.59
N ASP A 155 -4.31 -5.18 11.91
CA ASP A 155 -3.25 -6.00 12.50
C ASP A 155 -2.13 -5.15 13.16
N GLY A 156 -2.36 -3.84 13.31
CA GLY A 156 -1.53 -2.94 14.12
C GLY A 156 -0.42 -2.22 13.35
N MET A 157 -0.54 -2.10 12.03
CA MET A 157 0.44 -1.44 11.16
C MET A 157 1.88 -1.95 11.37
N ARG A 158 2.02 -3.28 11.41
CA ARG A 158 3.31 -3.97 11.60
C ARG A 158 4.19 -3.81 10.36
N CYS A 159 5.46 -3.47 10.56
CA CYS A 159 6.39 -3.35 9.44
C CYS A 159 6.87 -4.72 8.95
N GLU A 160 7.11 -5.62 9.90
CA GLU A 160 7.61 -6.99 9.78
C GLU A 160 6.97 -7.88 10.84
#